data_AF-A0A7C1Y337-F1
#
_entry.id   AF-A0A7C1Y337-F1
#
_cell.length_a   1.000
_cell.length_b   1.000
_cell.length_c   1.000
_cell.angle_alpha   90.00
_cell.angle_beta   90.00
_cell.angle_gamma   90.00
#
_symmetry.space_group_name_H-M   'P 1'
#
loop_
_entity.id
_entity.type
_entity.pdbx_description
1 polymer ?
#
loop_
_entity_poly.entity_id
_entity_poly.type
_entity_poly.pdbx_seq_one_letter_code
_entity_poly.pdbx_strand_id
1 'polypeptide(L)'
;GVAPAIPDEKICLECKRQGHPCVIVTRGEPCMGPVTRTGCGAICPSMGRGCYACFGPAENPNTDAFATRLEGLGLVPEEVARRFLFITSEAPAFREAGKRLRRKAGDG
;
A
#
# COMPACT_ATOMS: atom_id res chain seq x y z
N GLY A 1 -6.83 -8.61 -32.45
CA GLY A 1 -7.36 -8.25 -31.11
C GLY A 1 -6.44 -7.23 -30.47
N VAL A 2 -6.97 -6.31 -29.67
CA VAL A 2 -6.17 -5.33 -28.93
C VAL A 2 -5.88 -5.89 -27.54
N ALA A 3 -4.63 -5.76 -27.06
CA ALA A 3 -4.28 -6.17 -25.71
C ALA A 3 -5.01 -5.27 -24.69
N PRO A 4 -5.64 -5.82 -23.64
CA PRO A 4 -6.31 -5.01 -22.64
C PRO A 4 -5.30 -4.17 -21.86
N ALA A 5 -5.65 -2.90 -21.62
CA ALA A 5 -4.87 -2.03 -20.76
C ALA A 5 -4.97 -2.54 -19.32
N ILE A 6 -3.82 -2.86 -18.71
CA ILE A 6 -3.76 -3.23 -17.30
C ILE A 6 -3.75 -1.93 -16.49
N PRO A 7 -4.68 -1.73 -15.53
CA PRO A 7 -4.65 -0.55 -14.69
C PRO A 7 -3.35 -0.47 -13.87
N ASP A 8 -2.66 0.65 -14.01
CA ASP A 8 -1.39 1.01 -13.35
C ASP A 8 -1.56 2.04 -12.23
N GLU A 9 -2.72 2.71 -12.21
CA GLU A 9 -3.07 3.76 -11.27
C GLU A 9 -3.13 3.26 -9.83
N LYS A 10 -2.75 4.14 -8.89
CA LYS A 10 -2.81 3.86 -7.45
C LYS A 10 -4.25 3.90 -6.96
N ILE A 11 -4.64 2.98 -6.06
CA ILE A 11 -6.02 2.91 -5.55
C ILE A 11 -6.48 4.21 -4.89
N CYS A 12 -5.57 5.04 -4.38
CA CYS A 12 -5.90 6.35 -3.81
C CYS A 12 -6.67 7.24 -4.78
N LEU A 13 -6.40 7.14 -6.08
CA LEU A 13 -7.09 7.93 -7.08
C LEU A 13 -8.53 7.42 -7.26
N GLU A 14 -8.72 6.11 -7.26
CA GLU A 14 -10.05 5.49 -7.25
C GLU A 14 -10.84 5.84 -5.98
N CYS A 15 -10.22 5.78 -4.80
CA CYS A 15 -10.86 6.18 -3.54
C CYS A 15 -11.36 7.63 -3.58
N LYS A 16 -10.53 8.55 -4.10
CA LYS A 16 -10.88 9.97 -4.23
C LYS A 16 -12.02 10.18 -5.23
N ARG A 17 -11.98 9.51 -6.39
CA ARG A 17 -13.04 9.59 -7.41
C ARG A 17 -14.39 9.10 -6.87
N GLN A 18 -14.38 8.06 -6.04
CA GLN A 18 -15.58 7.52 -5.41
C GLN A 18 -16.01 8.28 -4.13
N GLY A 19 -15.25 9.28 -3.68
CA GLY A 19 -15.59 10.07 -2.50
C GLY A 19 -15.35 9.37 -1.15
N HIS A 20 -14.53 8.31 -1.12
CA HIS A 20 -14.22 7.58 0.12
C HIS A 20 -13.30 8.41 1.03
N PRO A 21 -13.67 8.65 2.31
CA PRO A 21 -12.79 9.33 3.26
C PRO A 21 -11.45 8.61 3.42
N CYS A 22 -10.34 9.37 3.37
CA CYS A 22 -9.00 8.80 3.48
C CYS A 22 -8.69 8.40 4.92
N VAL A 23 -8.71 7.10 5.22
CA VAL A 23 -8.47 6.56 6.57
C VAL A 23 -7.11 6.95 7.18
N ILE A 24 -6.08 7.16 6.36
CA ILE A 24 -4.77 7.69 6.82
C ILE A 24 -4.95 9.07 7.45
N VAL A 25 -5.74 9.93 6.82
CA VAL A 25 -5.91 11.33 7.23
C VAL A 25 -6.98 11.44 8.31
N THR A 26 -8.13 10.80 8.11
CA THR A 26 -9.29 10.95 8.99
C THR A 26 -9.20 10.14 10.28
N ARG A 27 -8.38 9.08 10.29
CA ARG A 27 -8.30 8.14 11.44
C ARG A 27 -6.87 7.82 11.89
N GLY A 28 -5.85 8.27 11.14
CA GLY A 28 -4.47 7.86 11.42
C GLY A 28 -4.20 6.38 11.14
N GLU A 29 -5.08 5.69 10.40
CA GLU A 29 -4.97 4.25 10.16
C GLU A 29 -4.06 3.96 8.95
N PRO A 30 -3.17 2.96 9.05
CA PRO A 30 -2.29 2.59 7.95
C PRO A 30 -3.07 1.95 6.80
N CYS A 31 -2.86 2.44 5.58
CA CYS A 31 -3.52 1.97 4.37
C CYS A 31 -2.51 1.83 3.24
N MET A 32 -2.39 0.65 2.63
CA MET A 32 -1.41 0.40 1.56
C MET A 32 -1.79 0.98 0.20
N GLY A 33 -2.91 1.70 0.12
CA GLY A 33 -3.44 2.20 -1.14
C GLY A 33 -2.49 3.04 -1.99
N PRO A 34 -1.60 3.88 -1.41
CA PRO A 34 -0.66 4.69 -2.20
C PRO A 34 0.35 3.86 -3.02
N VAL A 35 0.53 2.58 -2.70
CA VAL A 35 1.47 1.69 -3.40
C VAL A 35 0.77 0.51 -4.08
N THR A 36 -0.57 0.46 -4.11
CA THR A 36 -1.35 -0.66 -4.68
C THR A 36 -2.08 -0.21 -5.94
N ARG A 37 -2.06 -1.04 -6.99
CA ARG A 37 -2.81 -0.76 -8.23
C ARG A 37 -4.33 -0.86 -8.04
N THR A 38 -5.08 -0.18 -8.90
CA THR A 38 -6.54 -0.26 -8.99
C THR A 38 -7.01 -1.63 -9.53
N GLY A 39 -8.33 -1.84 -9.58
CA GLY A 39 -8.97 -3.05 -10.11
C GLY A 39 -9.96 -3.72 -9.14
N CYS A 40 -9.85 -3.46 -7.84
CA CYS A 40 -10.78 -4.00 -6.83
C CYS A 40 -11.93 -3.06 -6.47
N GLY A 41 -12.04 -1.90 -7.14
CA GLY A 41 -13.10 -0.92 -6.90
C GLY A 41 -13.05 -0.24 -5.53
N ALA A 42 -11.88 -0.16 -4.89
CA ALA A 42 -11.72 0.48 -3.57
C ALA A 42 -12.64 -0.11 -2.47
N ILE A 43 -12.89 -1.42 -2.51
CA ILE A 43 -13.81 -2.11 -1.59
C ILE A 43 -13.42 -2.03 -0.10
N CYS A 44 -12.12 -2.04 0.25
CA CYS A 44 -11.74 -1.91 1.67
C CYS A 44 -11.97 -0.47 2.19
N PRO A 45 -11.52 0.58 1.46
CA PRO A 45 -11.80 1.97 1.83
C PRO A 45 -13.29 2.33 1.87
N SER A 46 -14.14 1.76 1.00
CA SER A 46 -15.59 1.99 1.04
C SER A 46 -16.23 1.48 2.34
N MET A 47 -15.63 0.46 2.95
CA MET A 47 -16.00 -0.09 4.25
C MET A 47 -15.28 0.61 5.42
N GLY A 48 -14.59 1.73 5.15
CA GLY A 48 -13.84 2.49 6.14
C GLY A 48 -12.60 1.76 6.67
N ARG A 49 -11.95 0.91 5.88
CA ARG A 49 -10.70 0.21 6.25
C ARG A 49 -9.54 0.60 5.34
N GLY A 50 -8.32 0.43 5.84
CA GLY A 50 -7.12 0.53 5.02
C GLY A 50 -7.08 -0.53 3.91
N CYS A 51 -6.52 -0.17 2.75
CA CYS A 51 -6.24 -1.12 1.68
C CYS A 51 -5.16 -2.13 2.13
N TYR A 52 -5.36 -3.41 1.78
CA TYR A 52 -4.46 -4.51 2.14
C TYR A 52 -3.47 -4.91 1.04
N ALA A 53 -3.42 -4.16 -0.05
CA ALA A 53 -2.53 -4.42 -1.17
C ALA A 53 -2.71 -5.75 -1.92
N CYS A 54 -3.90 -6.36 -1.85
CA CYS A 54 -4.17 -7.66 -2.48
C CYS A 54 -3.98 -7.68 -4.01
N PHE A 55 -4.13 -6.54 -4.68
CA PHE A 55 -3.94 -6.44 -6.14
C PHE A 55 -2.47 -6.26 -6.55
N GLY A 56 -1.56 -6.10 -5.58
CA GLY A 56 -0.13 -5.92 -5.83
C GLY A 56 0.29 -4.48 -6.08
N PRO A 57 1.59 -4.26 -6.32
CA PRO A 57 2.16 -2.92 -6.48
C PRO A 57 1.56 -2.16 -7.66
N ALA A 58 1.34 -0.85 -7.47
CA ALA A 58 1.11 0.09 -8.56
C ALA A 58 2.40 0.31 -9.38
N GLU A 59 2.31 1.01 -10.50
CA GLU A 59 3.50 1.43 -11.23
C GLU A 59 4.39 2.36 -10.39
N ASN A 60 5.70 2.11 -10.44
CA ASN A 60 6.74 2.87 -9.75
C ASN A 60 6.35 3.23 -8.30
N PRO A 61 6.08 2.22 -7.44
CA PRO A 61 5.67 2.48 -6.08
C PRO A 61 6.90 2.97 -5.30
N ASN A 62 6.85 4.22 -4.81
CA ASN A 62 7.89 4.77 -3.95
C ASN A 62 7.77 4.15 -2.54
N THR A 63 8.20 2.89 -2.42
CA THR A 63 8.06 2.11 -1.19
C THR A 63 8.84 2.69 -0.03
N ASP A 64 9.96 3.38 -0.28
CA ASP A 64 10.77 4.04 0.75
C ASP A 64 10.06 5.23 1.38
N ALA A 65 9.66 6.21 0.56
CA ALA A 65 8.95 7.38 1.06
C ALA A 65 7.64 6.98 1.73
N PHE A 66 6.96 5.96 1.19
CA PHE A 66 5.73 5.47 1.77
C PHE A 66 5.95 4.74 3.11
N ALA A 67 7.02 3.96 3.24
CA ALA A 67 7.39 3.36 4.52
C ALA A 67 7.66 4.42 5.58
N THR A 68 8.45 5.45 5.27
CA THR A 68 8.69 6.60 6.18
C THR A 68 7.38 7.27 6.58
N ARG A 69 6.41 7.40 5.66
CA ARG A 69 5.10 7.97 5.99
C ARG A 69 4.33 7.11 7.00
N LEU A 70 4.39 5.79 6.87
CA LEU A 70 3.77 4.84 7.79
C LEU A 70 4.47 4.82 9.15
N GLU A 71 5.80 4.92 9.18
CA GLU A 71 6.55 5.09 10.44
C GLU A 71 6.16 6.41 11.13
N GLY A 72 5.93 7.48 10.38
CA GLY A 72 5.39 8.74 10.89
C GLY A 72 3.94 8.66 11.39
N LEU A 73 3.23 7.54 11.21
CA LEU A 73 1.97 7.23 11.89
C LEU A 73 2.17 6.47 13.22
N GLY A 74 3.43 6.22 13.61
CA GLY A 74 3.78 5.49 14.84
C GLY A 74 4.05 3.99 14.65
N LEU A 75 4.08 3.49 13.41
CA LEU A 75 4.41 2.08 13.14
C LEU A 75 5.91 1.85 13.28
N VAL A 76 6.30 0.74 13.91
CA VAL A 76 7.70 0.31 13.91
C VAL A 76 8.06 -0.38 12.59
N PRO A 77 9.36 -0.44 12.19
CA PRO A 77 9.76 -0.97 10.89
C PRO A 77 9.23 -2.38 10.60
N GLU A 78 9.18 -3.26 11.60
CA GLU A 78 8.61 -4.62 11.47
C GLU A 78 7.11 -4.61 11.13
N GLU A 79 6.34 -3.67 11.69
CA GLU A 79 4.92 -3.53 11.38
C GLU A 79 4.68 -3.01 9.97
N VAL A 80 5.56 -2.14 9.48
CA VAL A 80 5.54 -1.67 8.09
C VAL A 80 5.94 -2.83 7.16
N ALA A 81 6.96 -3.61 7.52
CA ALA A 81 7.40 -4.77 6.75
C ALA A 81 6.28 -5.80 6.58
N ARG A 82 5.55 -6.11 7.66
CA ARG A 82 4.40 -7.02 7.64
C ARG A 82 3.33 -6.59 6.65
N ARG A 83 3.12 -5.29 6.45
CA ARG A 83 2.13 -4.77 5.49
C ARG A 83 2.57 -4.93 4.05
N PHE A 84 3.85 -4.69 3.74
CA PHE A 84 4.39 -4.99 2.41
C PHE A 84 4.39 -6.50 2.12
N LEU A 85 4.62 -7.34 3.13
CA LEU A 85 4.72 -8.79 3.00
C LEU A 85 3.39 -9.53 3.27
N PHE A 86 2.24 -8.85 3.28
CA PHE A 86 0.99 -9.45 3.73
C PHE A 86 0.38 -10.43 2.71
N ILE A 87 -0.02 -9.95 1.52
CA ILE A 87 -0.74 -10.77 0.52
C ILE A 87 0.12 -11.04 -0.70
N THR A 88 0.69 -9.99 -1.31
CA THR A 88 1.50 -10.10 -2.54
C THR A 88 2.99 -9.96 -2.22
N SER A 89 3.47 -10.76 -1.27
CA SER A 89 4.84 -10.64 -0.72
C SER A 89 5.94 -10.90 -1.73
N GLU A 90 5.69 -11.75 -2.75
CA GLU A 90 6.67 -12.07 -3.78
C GLU A 90 6.76 -11.04 -4.91
N ALA A 91 5.87 -10.04 -4.92
CA ALA A 91 5.99 -8.94 -5.88
C ALA A 91 7.33 -8.20 -5.62
N PRO A 92 8.22 -8.03 -6.61
CA PRO A 92 9.58 -7.54 -6.37
C PRO A 92 9.64 -6.25 -5.55
N ALA A 93 8.81 -5.26 -5.87
CA ALA A 93 8.75 -3.99 -5.15
C ALA A 93 8.43 -4.17 -3.65
N PHE A 94 7.47 -5.03 -3.32
CA PHE A 94 7.06 -5.27 -1.94
C PHE A 94 8.03 -6.19 -1.21
N ARG A 95 8.56 -7.21 -1.89
CA ARG A 95 9.55 -8.13 -1.32
C ARG A 95 10.79 -7.39 -0.87
N GLU A 96 11.33 -6.54 -1.73
CA GLU A 96 12.56 -5.80 -1.42
C GLU A 96 12.32 -4.71 -0.37
N ALA A 97 11.14 -4.06 -0.36
CA ALA A 97 10.72 -3.18 0.72
C ALA A 97 10.63 -3.90 2.08
N GLY A 98 9.95 -5.03 2.12
CA GLY A 98 9.80 -5.83 3.33
C GLY A 98 11.13 -6.32 3.89
N LYS A 99 12.05 -6.80 3.03
CA LYS A 99 13.41 -7.21 3.45
C LYS A 99 14.20 -6.04 4.04
N ARG A 100 14.14 -4.86 3.41
CA ARG A 100 14.85 -3.66 3.88
C ARG A 100 14.34 -3.22 5.25
N LEU A 101 13.01 -3.21 5.44
CA LEU A 101 12.38 -2.85 6.71
C LEU A 101 12.65 -3.86 7.83
N ARG A 102 12.71 -5.16 7.51
CA ARG A 102 13.11 -6.20 8.47
C ARG A 102 14.55 -6.05 8.93
N ARG A 103 15.48 -5.71 8.02
CA ARG A 103 16.87 -5.38 8.41
C ARG A 103 16.90 -4.19 9.36
N LYS A 104 16.22 -3.10 8.99
CA LYS A 104 16.08 -1.92 9.85
C LYS A 104 15.50 -2.23 11.23
N ALA A 105 14.57 -3.19 11.33
CA ALA A 105 13.99 -3.62 12.60
C ALA A 105 14.95 -4.41 13.50
N GLY A 106 15.96 -5.07 12.94
CA GLY A 106 16.98 -5.81 13.70
C GLY A 106 18.18 -4.95 14.13
N ASP A 107 18.30 -3.75 13.58
CA ASP A 107 19.41 -2.82 13.83
C ASP A 107 19.12 -1.82 14.98
N GLY A 108 17.95 -1.92 15.65
CA GLY A 108 17.51 -1.01 16.72
C GLY A 108 16.93 -1.75 17.91
#